data_AF-A0A1C5S5L1-F1
#
_entry.id   AF-A0A1C5S5L1-F1
#
_cell.length_a   1.000
_cell.length_b   1.000
_cell.length_c   1.000
_cell.angle_alpha   90.00
_cell.angle_beta   90.00
_cell.angle_gamma   90.00
#
_symmetry.space_group_name_H-M   'P 1'
#
loop_
_entity.id
_entity.type
_entity.pdbx_description
1 polymer ?
#
loop_
_entity_poly.entity_id
_entity_poly.type
_entity_poly.pdbx_seq_one_letter_code
_entity_poly.pdbx_strand_id
1 'polypeptide(L)'
;MTTQPSIVAQQVRLRQWAEQIQSCRNRPEGMDVETWCSQNNITKANYYYRLRRVREACLEQIPETPAFVEIAMADHIPAKSPEKLPAMDGQPLLRIHNRAGISIDIFQDMPAEKLQSRKV
;
A
#
# COMPACT_ATOMS: atom_id res chain seq x y z
N MET A 1 -35.68 7.33 -5.84
CA MET A 1 -35.37 7.61 -7.26
C MET A 1 -34.70 8.97 -7.34
N THR A 2 -33.40 9.04 -7.63
CA THR A 2 -32.69 10.31 -7.84
C THR A 2 -32.88 10.76 -9.28
N THR A 3 -33.35 11.99 -9.51
CA THR A 3 -33.52 12.57 -10.84
C THR A 3 -32.17 12.79 -11.52
N GLN A 4 -32.06 12.61 -12.84
CA GLN A 4 -30.81 12.80 -13.61
C GLN A 4 -30.02 14.09 -13.28
N PRO A 5 -30.63 15.29 -13.18
CA PRO A 5 -29.88 16.50 -12.80
C PRO A 5 -29.28 16.42 -11.40
N SER A 6 -29.90 15.68 -10.48
CA SER A 6 -29.39 15.45 -9.12
C SER A 6 -28.11 14.60 -9.13
N ILE A 7 -28.07 13.57 -9.98
CA ILE A 7 -26.89 12.70 -10.15
C ILE A 7 -25.72 13.52 -10.70
N VAL A 8 -25.94 14.30 -11.76
CA VAL A 8 -24.89 15.16 -12.34
C VAL A 8 -24.40 16.18 -11.32
N ALA A 9 -25.30 16.82 -10.58
CA ALA A 9 -24.92 17.79 -9.54
C ALA A 9 -24.08 17.15 -8.41
N GLN A 10 -24.37 15.90 -8.04
CA GLN A 10 -23.55 15.17 -7.06
C GLN A 10 -22.14 14.90 -7.59
N GLN A 11 -22.01 14.44 -8.84
CA GLN A 11 -20.73 14.17 -9.46
C GLN A 11 -19.86 15.45 -9.58
N VAL A 12 -20.47 16.56 -9.99
CA VAL A 12 -19.78 17.86 -10.07
C VAL A 12 -19.25 18.29 -8.70
N ARG A 13 -20.06 18.18 -7.63
CA ARG A 13 -19.61 18.50 -6.27
C ARG A 13 -18.46 17.61 -5.82
N LEU A 14 -18.53 16.31 -6.08
CA LEU A 14 -17.46 15.37 -5.73
C LEU A 14 -16.15 15.73 -6.43
N ARG A 15 -16.20 16.10 -7.71
CA ARG A 15 -15.03 16.57 -8.46
C ARG A 15 -14.43 17.84 -7.86
N GLN A 16 -15.26 18.84 -7.56
CA GLN A 16 -14.81 20.09 -6.92
C GLN A 16 -14.16 19.81 -5.55
N TRP A 17 -14.73 18.90 -4.77
CA TRP A 17 -14.16 18.50 -3.48
C TRP A 17 -12.83 17.78 -3.65
N ALA A 18 -12.68 16.91 -4.66
CA ALA A 18 -11.42 16.24 -4.96
C ALA A 18 -10.30 17.25 -5.31
N GLU A 19 -10.59 18.24 -6.16
CA GLU A 19 -9.66 19.32 -6.51
C GLU A 19 -9.25 20.13 -5.26
N GLN A 20 -10.20 20.41 -4.37
CA GLN A 20 -9.95 21.12 -3.12
C GLN A 20 -9.07 20.31 -2.15
N ILE A 21 -9.32 19.00 -2.03
CA ILE A 21 -8.51 18.09 -1.20
C ILE A 21 -7.09 18.00 -1.75
N GLN A 22 -6.92 17.92 -3.07
CA GLN A 22 -5.61 17.92 -3.71
C GLN A 22 -4.86 19.23 -3.43
N SER A 23 -5.55 20.37 -3.49
CA SER A 23 -4.98 21.68 -3.16
C SER A 23 -4.53 21.75 -1.70
N CYS A 24 -5.32 21.21 -0.76
CA CYS A 24 -4.94 21.13 0.66
C CYS A 24 -3.75 20.17 0.89
N ARG A 25 -3.63 19.10 0.11
CA ARG A 25 -2.47 18.19 0.16
C ARG A 25 -1.18 18.85 -0.33
N ASN A 26 -1.30 19.74 -1.30
CA ASN A 26 -0.19 20.50 -1.89
C ASN A 26 0.08 21.83 -1.17
N ARG A 27 -0.42 22.00 0.06
CA ARG A 27 -0.18 23.20 0.87
C ARG A 27 1.31 23.31 1.25
N PRO A 28 1.82 24.52 1.53
CA PRO A 28 3.20 24.72 1.98
C PRO A 28 3.54 23.86 3.20
N GLU A 29 4.78 23.39 3.25
CA GLU A 29 5.28 22.62 4.39
C GLU A 29 5.19 23.45 5.68
N GLY A 30 4.74 22.82 6.78
CA GLY A 30 4.49 23.49 8.05
C GLY A 30 3.14 24.21 8.16
N MET A 31 2.34 24.31 7.10
CA MET A 31 0.98 24.84 7.19
C MET A 31 0.01 23.80 7.77
N ASP A 32 -0.77 24.16 8.80
CA ASP A 32 -1.83 23.30 9.30
C ASP A 32 -3.05 23.28 8.38
N VAL A 33 -3.78 22.16 8.40
CA VAL A 33 -5.03 21.99 7.64
C VAL A 33 -6.06 23.03 8.07
N GLU A 34 -6.12 23.41 9.34
CA GLU A 34 -7.06 24.40 9.84
C GLU A 34 -6.82 25.79 9.26
N THR A 35 -5.56 26.23 9.21
CA THR A 35 -5.17 27.49 8.57
C THR A 35 -5.55 27.49 7.09
N TRP A 36 -5.27 26.40 6.37
CA TRP A 36 -5.64 26.26 4.97
C TRP A 36 -7.15 26.31 4.77
N CYS A 37 -7.92 25.64 5.63
CA CYS A 37 -9.39 25.65 5.60
C CYS A 37 -9.95 27.07 5.77
N SER A 38 -9.44 27.83 6.74
CA SER A 38 -9.82 29.22 6.98
C SER A 38 -9.56 30.11 5.76
N GLN A 39 -8.41 29.95 5.09
CA GLN A 39 -8.09 30.69 3.86
C GLN A 39 -9.00 30.31 2.68
N ASN A 40 -9.50 29.07 2.66
CA ASN A 40 -10.36 28.54 1.61
C ASN A 40 -11.86 28.62 1.97
N ASN A 41 -12.22 29.41 2.99
CA ASN A 41 -13.60 29.65 3.41
C ASN A 41 -14.38 28.36 3.73
N ILE A 42 -13.71 27.37 4.32
CA ILE A 42 -14.35 26.14 4.80
C ILE A 42 -13.96 25.87 6.25
N THR A 43 -14.83 25.16 6.97
CA THR A 43 -14.49 24.68 8.31
C THR A 43 -13.68 23.39 8.22
N LYS A 44 -12.85 23.13 9.23
CA LYS A 44 -12.09 21.87 9.37
C LYS A 44 -13.02 20.64 9.31
N ALA A 45 -14.18 20.71 9.96
CA ALA A 45 -15.19 19.65 9.92
C ALA A 45 -15.71 19.42 8.49
N ASN A 46 -15.97 20.48 7.73
CA ASN A 46 -16.42 20.38 6.34
C ASN A 46 -15.34 19.76 5.44
N TYR A 47 -14.07 20.12 5.64
CA TYR A 47 -12.94 19.48 4.95
C TYR A 47 -12.92 17.96 5.15
N TYR A 48 -12.98 17.50 6.40
CA TYR A 48 -12.94 16.05 6.67
C TYR A 48 -14.20 15.33 6.19
N TYR A 49 -15.37 15.99 6.22
CA TYR A 49 -16.58 15.47 5.57
C TYR A 49 -16.37 15.27 4.07
N ARG A 50 -15.89 16.30 3.35
CA ARG A 50 -15.60 16.22 1.91
C ARG A 50 -14.58 15.12 1.60
N LEU A 51 -13.51 15.04 2.40
CA LEU A 51 -12.48 14.01 2.26
C LEU A 51 -13.05 12.60 2.37
N ARG A 52 -13.92 12.37 3.36
CA ARG A 52 -14.61 11.10 3.51
C ARG A 52 -15.47 10.77 2.29
N ARG A 53 -16.30 11.71 1.83
CA ARG A 53 -17.20 11.49 0.68
C ARG A 53 -16.45 11.21 -0.62
N VAL A 54 -15.33 11.88 -0.85
CA VAL A 54 -14.48 11.62 -2.03
C VAL A 54 -13.84 10.24 -1.96
N ARG A 55 -13.40 9.80 -0.77
CA ARG A 55 -12.88 8.43 -0.59
C ARG A 55 -13.95 7.37 -0.83
N GLU A 56 -15.14 7.54 -0.26
CA GLU A 56 -16.29 6.65 -0.48
C GLU A 56 -16.60 6.52 -1.98
N ALA A 57 -16.73 7.64 -2.69
CA ALA A 57 -17.02 7.64 -4.12
C ALA A 57 -15.90 7.00 -4.97
N CYS A 58 -14.65 7.09 -4.54
CA CYS A 58 -13.54 6.41 -5.21
C CYS A 58 -13.65 4.89 -5.04
N LEU A 59 -13.97 4.42 -3.83
CA LEU A 59 -14.15 3.00 -3.55
C LEU A 59 -15.34 2.40 -4.31
N GLU A 60 -16.46 3.12 -4.40
CA GLU A 60 -17.64 2.69 -5.17
C GLU A 60 -17.35 2.51 -6.68
N GLN A 61 -16.32 3.17 -7.20
CA GLN A 61 -15.89 3.04 -8.60
C GLN A 61 -14.90 1.90 -8.84
N ILE A 62 -14.33 1.32 -7.78
CA ILE A 62 -13.47 0.14 -7.91
C ILE A 62 -14.41 -1.02 -8.25
N PRO A 63 -14.24 -1.67 -9.42
CA PRO A 63 -15.06 -2.83 -9.75
C PRO A 63 -14.86 -3.90 -8.69
N GLU A 64 -15.95 -4.53 -8.23
CA GLU A 64 -15.95 -5.64 -7.28
C GLU A 64 -15.43 -6.94 -7.93
N THR A 65 -14.31 -6.85 -8.64
CA THR A 65 -13.57 -8.05 -9.03
C THR A 65 -12.95 -8.62 -7.75
N PRO A 66 -13.18 -9.90 -7.42
CA PRO A 66 -12.53 -10.51 -6.27
C PRO A 66 -11.02 -10.28 -6.40
N ALA A 67 -10.40 -9.75 -5.34
CA ALA A 67 -8.98 -9.43 -5.25
C ALA A 67 -8.08 -10.68 -5.25
N PHE A 68 -8.49 -11.73 -5.96
CA PHE A 68 -7.63 -12.84 -6.32
C PHE A 68 -6.81 -12.40 -7.52
N VAL A 69 -5.70 -11.72 -7.25
CA VAL A 69 -4.63 -11.59 -8.22
C VAL A 69 -3.90 -12.93 -8.19
N GLU A 70 -4.15 -13.80 -9.16
CA GLU A 70 -3.26 -14.93 -9.41
C GLU A 70 -1.87 -14.35 -9.65
N ILE A 71 -0.97 -14.57 -8.69
CA ILE A 71 0.45 -14.40 -8.92
C ILE A 71 0.78 -15.47 -9.95
N ALA A 72 0.93 -15.07 -11.22
CA ALA A 72 1.43 -15.97 -12.25
C ALA A 72 2.72 -16.58 -11.71
N MET A 73 2.69 -17.88 -11.41
CA MET A 73 3.93 -18.61 -11.16
C MET A 73 4.74 -18.41 -12.44
N ALA A 74 5.94 -17.84 -12.33
CA ALA A 74 6.80 -17.63 -13.48
C ALA A 74 6.89 -18.97 -14.20
N ASP A 75 6.22 -19.01 -15.34
CA ASP A 75 6.12 -20.15 -16.21
C ASP A 75 7.57 -20.52 -16.53
N HIS A 76 8.00 -21.64 -15.94
CA HIS A 76 9.25 -22.32 -16.26
C HIS A 76 10.48 -21.40 -16.17
N ILE A 77 11.00 -21.23 -14.95
CA ILE A 77 12.45 -21.45 -14.82
C ILE A 77 12.64 -22.85 -15.38
N PRO A 78 13.40 -23.07 -16.48
CA PRO A 78 13.72 -24.42 -16.89
C PRO A 78 14.26 -25.07 -15.62
N ALA A 79 13.67 -26.20 -15.22
CA ALA A 79 14.32 -27.07 -14.28
C ALA A 79 15.64 -27.45 -14.95
N LYS A 80 16.66 -26.59 -14.81
CA LYS A 80 18.04 -26.96 -14.93
C LYS A 80 18.12 -27.99 -13.82
N SER A 81 18.01 -29.26 -14.23
CA SER A 81 18.58 -30.38 -13.50
C SER A 81 19.77 -29.82 -12.73
N PRO A 82 19.87 -30.03 -11.40
CA PRO A 82 20.90 -29.41 -10.60
C PRO A 82 22.24 -29.85 -11.14
N GLU A 83 22.74 -29.08 -12.10
CA GLU A 83 24.13 -29.01 -12.45
C GLU A 83 24.70 -28.54 -11.14
N LYS A 84 25.34 -29.48 -10.44
CA LYS A 84 26.07 -29.26 -9.20
C LYS A 84 27.00 -28.09 -9.46
N LEU A 85 26.52 -26.87 -9.22
CA LEU A 85 27.38 -25.75 -8.97
C LEU A 85 28.11 -26.16 -7.70
N PRO A 86 29.45 -26.20 -7.72
CA PRO A 86 30.19 -26.50 -6.51
C PRO A 86 29.71 -25.50 -5.48
N ALA A 87 29.17 -26.00 -4.36
CA ALA A 87 28.82 -25.19 -3.22
C ALA A 87 30.06 -24.36 -2.89
N MET A 88 30.00 -23.06 -3.18
CA MET A 88 30.98 -22.13 -2.66
C MET A 88 30.63 -21.98 -1.19
N ASP A 89 31.57 -22.40 -0.34
CA ASP A 89 31.48 -22.26 1.10
C ASP A 89 31.03 -20.84 1.48
N GLY A 90 29.89 -20.73 2.16
CA GLY A 90 29.45 -19.47 2.79
C GLY A 90 28.29 -18.72 2.14
N GLN A 91 27.64 -19.23 1.08
CA GLN A 91 26.37 -18.64 0.61
C GLN A 91 25.15 -19.25 1.35
N PRO A 92 24.25 -18.43 1.91
CA PRO A 92 23.04 -18.95 2.54
C PRO A 92 22.08 -19.52 1.50
N LEU A 93 21.50 -20.66 1.81
CA LEU A 93 20.42 -21.29 1.04
C LEU A 93 19.16 -20.42 1.06
N LEU A 94 18.89 -19.75 2.18
CA LEU A 94 17.73 -18.87 2.34
C LEU A 94 18.07 -17.69 3.25
N ARG A 95 17.66 -16.48 2.85
CA ARG A 95 17.78 -15.25 3.63
C ARG A 95 16.40 -14.64 3.85
N ILE A 96 15.98 -14.55 5.10
CA ILE A 96 14.70 -13.94 5.51
C ILE A 96 15.01 -12.57 6.10
N HIS A 97 14.33 -11.50 5.68
CA HIS A 97 14.52 -10.16 6.26
C HIS A 97 13.21 -9.51 6.73
N ASN A 98 13.28 -8.66 7.75
CA ASN A 98 12.16 -7.84 8.23
C ASN A 98 12.33 -6.38 7.77
N ARG A 99 11.23 -5.61 7.71
CA ARG A 99 11.22 -4.14 7.53
C ARG A 99 12.07 -3.39 8.56
N ALA A 100 12.31 -3.98 9.73
CA ALA A 100 13.22 -3.45 10.75
C ALA A 100 14.72 -3.68 10.44
N GLY A 101 15.07 -4.27 9.30
CA GLY A 101 16.45 -4.50 8.89
C GLY A 101 17.11 -5.75 9.49
N ILE A 102 16.33 -6.60 10.17
CA ILE A 102 16.82 -7.87 10.75
C ILE A 102 16.82 -8.94 9.67
N SER A 103 17.91 -9.71 9.53
CA SER A 103 18.01 -10.85 8.62
C SER A 103 18.35 -12.17 9.33
N ILE A 104 17.76 -13.27 8.87
CA ILE A 104 18.06 -14.65 9.27
C ILE A 104 18.58 -15.39 8.04
N ASP A 105 19.79 -15.93 8.15
CA ASP A 105 20.46 -16.68 7.08
C ASP A 105 20.49 -18.18 7.43
N ILE A 106 20.01 -19.02 6.51
CA ILE A 106 19.97 -20.48 6.63
C ILE A 106 21.01 -21.08 5.69
N PHE A 107 21.96 -21.86 6.22
CA PHE A 107 23.05 -22.49 5.48
C PHE A 107 22.86 -24.02 5.43
N GLN A 108 23.38 -24.67 4.39
CA GLN A 108 23.24 -26.13 4.20
C GLN A 108 23.93 -26.95 5.31
N ASP A 109 25.03 -26.44 5.87
CA ASP A 109 25.84 -27.16 6.86
C ASP A 109 25.65 -26.65 8.30
N MET A 110 24.48 -26.10 8.64
CA MET A 110 24.22 -25.67 10.02
C MET A 110 24.14 -26.87 10.96
N PRO A 111 25.08 -27.06 11.90
CA PRO A 111 24.95 -28.10 12.92
C PRO A 111 23.79 -27.74 13.85
N ALA A 112 22.97 -28.75 14.20
CA ALA A 112 21.75 -28.59 15.01
C ALA A 112 21.97 -27.87 16.36
N GLU A 113 23.20 -27.83 16.89
CA GLU A 113 23.56 -27.10 18.10
C GLU A 113 23.38 -25.57 18.01
N LYS A 114 23.42 -24.99 16.81
CA LYS A 114 23.29 -23.52 16.62
C LYS A 114 21.83 -23.05 16.61
N LEU A 115 20.86 -23.96 16.71
CA LEU A 115 19.41 -23.68 16.75
C LEU A 115 18.85 -23.57 18.17
N GLN A 116 19.68 -23.32 19.19
CA GLN A 116 19.21 -23.15 20.56
C GLN A 116 18.44 -21.82 20.71
N SER A 117 17.11 -21.92 20.73
CA SER A 117 16.23 -20.87 21.23
C SER A 117 16.37 -20.79 22.75
N ARG A 118 17.12 -19.78 23.22
CA ARG A 118 17.18 -19.46 24.64
C ARG A 118 15.83 -18.87 25.06
N LYS A 119 14.98 -19.71 25.67
CA LYS A 119 13.84 -19.26 26.47
C LYS A 119 14.40 -18.54 27.69
N VAL A 120 13.98 -17.30 27.93
CA VAL A 120 14.14 -16.64 29.23
C VAL A 120 13.24 -17.34 30.24
#